data_AF-A0A8W8LDZ2-F1
#
_entry.id   AF-A0A8W8LDZ2-F1
#
_cell.length_a   1.000
_cell.length_b   1.000
_cell.length_c   1.000
_cell.angle_alpha   90.00
_cell.angle_beta   90.00
_cell.angle_gamma   90.00
#
_symmetry.space_group_name_H-M   'P 1'
#
loop_
_entity.id
_entity.type
_entity.pdbx_description
1 polymer ?
#
loop_
_entity_poly.entity_id
_entity_poly.type
_entity_poly.pdbx_seq_one_letter_code
_entity_poly.pdbx_strand_id
1 'polypeptide(L)'
;YGTTITPEKTKQAMETIQSVLVEKLDKKFDHVESYLLKNVFTIPEDVVLPEDRVQMTHPLSPEEDRQLDTEMEQLRKHIIAVRYGNECVRQQVSDIENLQKHADNTLLYLQQLDSSATDAGVLGIKDSLSFVLDKTKDLMSAVNGLESEPKGNTNSTTG
;
A
#
# COMPACT_ATOMS: atom_id res chain seq x y z
N TYR A 1 24.29 -36.87 -97.83
CA TYR A 1 24.84 -37.28 -96.52
C TYR A 1 24.19 -36.44 -95.45
N GLY A 2 23.09 -36.92 -94.89
CA GLY A 2 22.41 -36.25 -93.77
C GLY A 2 23.14 -36.57 -92.48
N THR A 3 23.76 -35.57 -91.87
CA THR A 3 24.45 -35.72 -90.59
C THR A 3 23.39 -35.93 -89.51
N THR A 4 23.22 -37.18 -89.06
CA THR A 4 22.42 -37.49 -87.87
C THR A 4 23.17 -36.96 -86.65
N ILE A 5 22.74 -35.81 -86.13
CA ILE A 5 23.23 -35.32 -84.84
C ILE A 5 22.79 -36.35 -83.79
N THR A 6 23.78 -36.99 -83.15
CA THR A 6 23.57 -37.97 -82.09
C THR A 6 23.04 -37.25 -80.85
N PRO A 7 21.97 -37.74 -80.19
CA PRO A 7 21.37 -37.06 -79.04
C PRO A 7 22.37 -36.82 -77.90
N GLU A 8 23.38 -37.68 -77.75
CA GLU A 8 24.49 -37.53 -76.80
C GLU A 8 25.34 -36.28 -77.07
N LYS A 9 25.62 -35.95 -78.34
CA LYS A 9 26.38 -34.73 -78.68
C LYS A 9 25.58 -33.47 -78.42
N THR A 10 24.28 -33.50 -78.66
CA THR A 10 23.38 -32.38 -78.32
C THR A 10 23.30 -32.20 -76.80
N LYS A 11 23.21 -33.30 -76.05
CA LYS A 11 23.20 -33.28 -74.58
C LYS A 11 24.49 -32.70 -74.00
N GLN A 12 25.65 -33.13 -74.51
CA GLN A 12 26.95 -32.61 -74.07
C GLN A 12 27.14 -31.12 -74.41
N ALA A 13 26.67 -30.69 -75.59
CA ALA A 13 26.67 -29.27 -75.96
C ALA A 13 25.77 -28.44 -75.03
N MET A 14 24.59 -28.96 -74.69
CA MET A 14 23.66 -28.33 -73.74
C MET A 14 24.28 -28.22 -72.34
N GLU A 15 24.89 -29.29 -71.83
CA GLU A 15 25.57 -29.30 -70.51
C GLU A 15 26.73 -28.31 -70.47
N THR A 16 27.49 -28.18 -71.56
CA THR A 16 28.57 -27.21 -71.68
C THR A 16 28.04 -25.78 -71.66
N ILE A 17 26.99 -25.49 -72.45
CA ILE A 17 26.34 -24.17 -72.47
C ILE A 17 25.76 -23.84 -71.10
N GLN A 18 25.09 -24.80 -70.45
CA GLN A 18 24.53 -24.64 -69.12
C GLN A 18 25.62 -24.33 -68.09
N SER A 19 26.75 -25.04 -68.13
CA SER A 19 27.85 -24.81 -67.20
C SER A 19 28.44 -23.41 -67.36
N VAL A 20 28.67 -22.98 -68.61
CA VAL A 20 29.15 -21.62 -68.90
C VAL A 20 28.13 -20.55 -68.49
N LEU A 21 26.84 -20.82 -68.68
CA LEU A 21 25.77 -19.90 -68.30
C LEU A 21 25.70 -19.73 -66.78
N VAL A 22 25.76 -20.84 -66.03
CA VAL A 22 25.74 -20.83 -64.56
C VAL A 22 26.95 -20.07 -64.03
N GLU A 23 28.16 -20.34 -64.52
CA GLU A 23 29.38 -19.65 -64.06
C GLU A 23 29.35 -18.14 -64.35
N LYS A 24 28.79 -17.74 -65.50
CA LYS A 24 28.62 -16.32 -65.83
C LYS A 24 27.52 -15.67 -65.00
N LEU A 25 26.44 -16.40 -64.73
CA LEU A 25 25.33 -15.91 -63.93
C LEU A 25 25.78 -15.67 -62.49
N ASP A 26 26.52 -16.62 -61.92
CA ASP A 26 27.07 -16.56 -60.56
C ASP A 26 27.92 -15.30 -60.37
N LYS A 27 28.91 -15.08 -61.25
CA LYS A 27 29.73 -13.85 -61.25
C LYS A 27 28.94 -12.56 -61.39
N LYS A 28 27.79 -12.59 -62.07
CA LYS A 28 26.90 -11.42 -62.19
C LYS A 28 26.04 -11.24 -60.94
N PHE A 29 25.60 -12.31 -60.32
CA PHE A 29 24.90 -12.27 -59.04
C PHE A 29 25.81 -11.77 -57.91
N ASP A 30 27.08 -12.18 -57.86
CA ASP A 30 28.06 -11.64 -56.91
C ASP A 30 28.19 -10.11 -57.03
N HIS A 31 28.19 -9.61 -58.27
CA HIS A 31 28.26 -8.17 -58.52
C HIS A 31 26.98 -7.45 -58.08
N VAL A 32 25.81 -8.05 -58.36
CA VAL A 32 24.51 -7.53 -57.92
C VAL A 32 24.42 -7.51 -56.40
N GLU A 33 24.81 -8.60 -55.74
CA GLU A 33 24.83 -8.70 -54.28
C GLU A 33 25.75 -7.63 -53.67
N SER A 34 26.97 -7.52 -54.18
CA SER A 34 27.91 -6.50 -53.70
C SER A 34 27.35 -5.08 -53.89
N TYR A 35 26.67 -4.83 -55.00
CA TYR A 35 26.03 -3.55 -55.27
C TYR A 35 24.87 -3.27 -54.33
N LEU A 36 23.99 -4.25 -54.10
CA LEU A 36 22.83 -4.12 -53.21
C LEU A 36 23.27 -3.88 -51.77
N LEU A 37 24.21 -4.68 -51.27
CA LEU A 37 24.71 -4.53 -49.91
C LEU A 37 25.36 -3.16 -49.70
N LYS A 38 26.21 -2.71 -50.64
CA LYS A 38 26.96 -1.46 -50.49
C LYS A 38 26.16 -0.19 -50.75
N ASN A 39 25.16 -0.23 -51.63
CA ASN A 39 24.48 0.98 -52.09
C ASN A 39 22.99 1.07 -51.75
N VAL A 40 22.32 -0.06 -51.53
CA VAL A 40 20.87 -0.09 -51.27
C VAL A 40 20.59 -0.38 -49.81
N PHE A 41 21.29 -1.35 -49.23
CA PHE A 41 21.09 -1.79 -47.83
C PHE A 41 22.17 -1.28 -46.86
N THR A 42 22.98 -0.31 -47.28
CA THR A 42 23.93 0.37 -46.39
C THR A 42 23.32 1.66 -45.88
N ILE A 43 23.44 1.89 -44.57
CA ILE A 43 23.15 3.18 -43.95
C ILE A 43 24.43 4.02 -44.03
N PRO A 44 24.39 5.24 -44.60
CA PRO A 44 25.56 6.11 -44.65
C PRO A 44 26.04 6.49 -43.23
N GLU A 45 27.36 6.59 -43.04
CA GLU A 45 27.96 6.94 -41.73
C GLU A 45 27.50 8.32 -41.22
N ASP A 46 27.18 9.24 -42.13
CA ASP A 46 26.72 10.59 -41.82
C ASP A 46 25.23 10.68 -41.47
N VAL A 47 24.49 9.57 -41.54
CA VAL A 47 23.05 9.52 -41.32
C VAL A 47 22.73 8.77 -40.04
N VAL A 48 22.16 9.49 -39.08
CA VAL A 48 21.59 8.90 -37.87
C VAL A 48 20.14 8.54 -38.13
N LEU A 49 19.79 7.29 -37.85
CA LEU A 49 18.41 6.84 -37.94
C LEU A 49 17.52 7.62 -36.94
N PRO A 50 16.25 7.89 -37.28
CA PRO A 50 15.33 8.60 -36.39
C PRO A 50 15.25 8.01 -34.97
N GLU A 51 15.34 6.69 -34.87
CA GLU A 51 15.29 5.91 -33.62
C GLU A 51 16.50 6.18 -32.72
N ASP A 52 17.68 6.43 -33.32
CA ASP A 52 18.93 6.64 -32.60
C ASP A 52 19.19 8.11 -32.25
N ARG A 53 18.30 9.02 -32.66
CA ARG A 53 18.43 10.47 -32.35
C ARG A 53 18.58 10.75 -30.86
N VAL A 54 17.96 9.95 -30.00
CA VAL A 54 18.06 10.11 -28.54
C VAL A 54 19.50 9.98 -28.05
N GLN A 55 20.26 9.06 -28.64
CA GLN A 55 21.66 8.80 -28.28
C GLN A 55 22.58 9.98 -28.63
N MET A 56 22.23 10.74 -29.68
CA MET A 56 22.96 11.94 -30.09
C MET A 56 22.56 13.19 -29.32
N THR A 57 21.26 13.34 -29.04
CA THR A 57 20.72 14.58 -28.46
C THR A 57 20.86 14.60 -26.94
N HIS A 58 20.75 13.42 -26.31
CA HIS A 58 20.86 13.22 -24.87
C HIS A 58 21.70 11.98 -24.58
N PRO A 59 23.02 12.04 -24.89
CA PRO A 59 23.91 10.95 -24.54
C PRO A 59 23.99 10.85 -23.03
N LEU A 60 23.56 9.70 -22.48
CA LEU A 60 23.60 9.46 -21.05
C LEU A 60 25.01 9.04 -20.64
N SER A 61 25.64 9.81 -19.76
CA SER A 61 26.91 9.42 -19.15
C SER A 61 26.71 8.22 -18.21
N PRO A 62 27.69 7.29 -18.09
CA PRO A 62 27.63 6.23 -17.10
C PRO A 62 27.48 6.73 -15.66
N GLU A 63 27.89 7.97 -15.38
CA GLU A 63 27.74 8.58 -14.06
C GLU A 63 26.32 9.11 -13.82
N GLU A 64 25.70 9.71 -14.85
CA GLU A 64 24.30 10.16 -14.80
C GLU A 64 23.34 8.97 -14.69
N ASP A 65 23.62 7.87 -15.39
CA ASP A 65 22.85 6.63 -15.29
C ASP A 65 22.87 6.06 -13.86
N ARG A 66 24.05 6.01 -13.24
CA ARG A 66 24.20 5.58 -11.83
C ARG A 66 23.51 6.53 -10.85
N GLN A 67 23.57 7.83 -11.11
CA GLN A 67 22.85 8.82 -10.28
C GLN A 67 21.35 8.59 -10.38
N LEU A 68 20.82 8.39 -11.60
CA LEU A 68 19.40 8.11 -11.82
C LEU A 68 18.95 6.85 -11.09
N ASP A 69 19.71 5.76 -11.19
CA ASP A 69 19.44 4.52 -10.45
C ASP A 69 19.41 4.73 -8.94
N THR A 70 20.35 5.54 -8.43
CA THR A 70 20.44 5.86 -7.00
C THR A 70 19.24 6.69 -6.55
N GLU A 71 18.86 7.71 -7.32
CA GLU A 71 17.67 8.53 -7.05
C GLU A 71 16.40 7.70 -7.09
N MET A 72 16.25 6.81 -8.08
CA MET A 72 15.12 5.91 -8.18
C MET A 72 15.00 5.00 -6.95
N GLU A 73 16.12 4.47 -6.47
CA GLU A 73 16.13 3.62 -5.28
C GLU A 73 15.80 4.41 -4.00
N GLN A 74 16.32 5.62 -3.86
CA GLN A 74 15.96 6.52 -2.76
C GLN A 74 14.46 6.86 -2.77
N LEU A 75 13.90 7.15 -3.95
CA LEU A 75 12.48 7.45 -4.10
C LEU A 75 11.61 6.26 -3.71
N ARG A 76 11.97 5.04 -4.15
CA ARG A 76 11.27 3.80 -3.77
C ARG A 76 11.26 3.61 -2.25
N LYS A 77 12.41 3.76 -1.60
CA LYS A 77 12.50 3.67 -0.13
C LYS A 77 11.64 4.72 0.55
N HIS A 78 11.65 5.95 0.06
CA HIS A 78 10.83 7.03 0.59
C HIS A 78 9.34 6.73 0.47
N ILE A 79 8.89 6.25 -0.70
CA ILE A 79 7.49 5.87 -0.93
C ILE A 79 7.05 4.76 0.04
N ILE A 80 7.90 3.76 0.28
CA ILE A 80 7.62 2.68 1.23
C ILE A 80 7.51 3.22 2.65
N ALA A 81 8.43 4.08 3.07
CA ALA A 81 8.42 4.70 4.40
C ALA A 81 7.16 5.56 4.61
N VAL A 82 6.79 6.38 3.61
CA VAL A 82 5.58 7.21 3.66
C VAL A 82 4.33 6.36 3.69
N ARG A 83 4.25 5.28 2.90
CA ARG A 83 3.14 4.32 2.97
C ARG A 83 3.00 3.72 4.35
N TYR A 84 4.10 3.25 4.93
CA TYR A 84 4.09 2.68 6.28
C TYR A 84 3.64 3.70 7.33
N GLY A 85 4.18 4.92 7.27
CA GLY A 85 3.77 6.02 8.15
C GLY A 85 2.28 6.34 8.04
N ASN A 86 1.75 6.43 6.81
CA ASN A 86 0.33 6.67 6.57
C ASN A 86 -0.56 5.56 7.13
N GLU A 87 -0.18 4.29 6.96
CA GLU A 87 -0.95 3.18 7.52
C GLU A 87 -0.89 3.17 9.06
N CYS A 88 0.26 3.50 9.66
CA CYS A 88 0.37 3.65 11.11
C CYS A 88 -0.55 4.77 11.63
N VAL A 89 -0.56 5.93 10.97
CA VAL A 89 -1.44 7.05 11.34
C VAL A 89 -2.91 6.66 11.17
N ARG A 90 -3.29 5.97 10.09
CA ARG A 90 -4.66 5.46 9.89
C ARG A 90 -5.10 4.52 11.01
N GLN A 91 -4.22 3.61 11.43
CA GLN A 91 -4.49 2.72 12.55
C GLN A 91 -4.73 3.52 13.85
N GLN A 92 -3.86 4.49 14.14
CA GLN A 92 -4.00 5.34 15.34
C GLN A 92 -5.31 6.13 15.33
N VAL A 93 -5.72 6.67 14.18
CA VAL A 93 -7.02 7.38 14.04
C VAL A 93 -8.16 6.42 14.36
N SER A 94 -8.16 5.21 13.80
CA SER A 94 -9.18 4.19 14.09
C SER A 94 -9.22 3.83 15.58
N ASP A 95 -8.06 3.70 16.23
CA ASP A 95 -7.99 3.37 17.66
C ASP A 95 -8.56 4.51 18.52
N ILE A 96 -8.26 5.76 18.17
CA ILE A 96 -8.80 6.96 18.84
C ILE A 96 -10.31 7.05 18.65
N GLU A 97 -10.83 6.81 17.44
CA GLU A 97 -12.27 6.82 17.18
C GLU A 97 -13.01 5.75 18.00
N ASN A 98 -12.42 4.56 18.12
CA ASN A 98 -12.98 3.50 18.94
C ASN A 98 -12.95 3.86 20.43
N LEU A 99 -11.86 4.44 20.92
CA LEU A 99 -11.75 4.91 22.29
C LEU A 99 -12.78 6.01 22.59
N GLN A 100 -12.96 6.95 21.66
CA GLN A 100 -13.96 8.01 21.78
C GLN A 100 -15.37 7.43 21.89
N LYS A 101 -15.74 6.47 21.02
CA LYS A 101 -17.02 5.77 21.12
C LYS A 101 -17.22 5.10 22.48
N HIS A 102 -16.19 4.50 23.05
CA HIS A 102 -16.27 3.90 24.39
C HIS A 102 -16.46 4.95 25.48
N ALA A 103 -15.76 6.08 25.39
CA ALA A 103 -15.92 7.19 26.33
C ALA A 103 -17.34 7.79 26.26
N ASP A 104 -17.85 8.02 25.05
CA ASP A 104 -19.20 8.56 24.83
C ASP A 104 -20.29 7.62 25.37
N ASN A 105 -20.15 6.30 25.15
CA ASN A 105 -21.06 5.31 25.72
C ASN A 105 -21.03 5.30 27.25
N THR A 106 -19.83 5.43 27.84
CA THR A 106 -19.68 5.48 29.29
C THR A 106 -20.32 6.74 29.86
N LEU A 107 -20.13 7.88 29.20
CA LEU A 107 -20.74 9.15 29.56
C LEU A 107 -22.27 9.05 29.49
N LEU A 108 -22.80 8.47 28.41
CA LEU A 108 -24.24 8.21 28.27
C LEU A 108 -24.77 7.33 29.41
N TYR A 109 -24.05 6.26 29.76
CA TYR A 109 -24.44 5.39 30.86
C TYR A 109 -24.45 6.13 32.21
N LEU A 110 -23.45 6.98 32.47
CA LEU A 110 -23.42 7.81 33.68
C LEU A 110 -24.58 8.83 33.70
N GLN A 111 -24.90 9.45 32.57
CA GLN A 111 -26.06 10.35 32.45
C GLN A 111 -27.39 9.63 32.68
N GLN A 112 -27.52 8.40 32.20
CA GLN A 112 -28.70 7.56 32.45
C GLN A 112 -28.80 7.17 33.93
N LEU A 113 -27.68 6.84 34.57
CA LEU A 113 -27.64 6.53 35.99
C LEU A 113 -28.04 7.75 36.84
N ASP A 114 -27.52 8.94 36.50
CA ASP A 114 -27.86 10.19 37.18
C ASP A 114 -29.35 10.52 36.99
N SER A 115 -29.85 10.44 35.76
CA SER A 115 -31.27 10.60 35.45
C SER A 115 -32.15 9.62 36.26
N SER A 116 -31.78 8.34 36.31
CA SER A 116 -32.52 7.33 37.09
C SER A 116 -32.49 7.59 38.58
N ALA A 117 -31.39 8.13 39.13
CA ALA A 117 -31.30 8.51 40.53
C ALA A 117 -32.19 9.73 40.83
N THR A 118 -32.21 10.71 39.93
CA THR A 118 -33.11 11.86 40.06
C THR A 118 -34.58 11.47 39.95
N ASP A 119 -34.95 10.56 39.05
CA ASP A 119 -36.31 10.04 38.90
C ASP A 119 -36.78 9.27 40.16
N ALA A 120 -35.85 8.57 40.82
CA ALA A 120 -36.09 7.93 42.11
C ALA A 120 -36.19 8.93 43.29
N GLY A 121 -36.08 10.24 43.04
CA GLY A 121 -36.16 11.30 44.03
C GLY A 121 -34.85 11.54 44.80
N VAL A 122 -33.73 10.93 44.38
CA VAL A 122 -32.42 11.11 44.99
C VAL A 122 -31.67 12.23 44.26
N LEU A 123 -31.79 13.45 44.76
CA LEU A 123 -31.01 14.60 44.27
C LEU A 123 -29.61 14.56 44.90
N GLY A 124 -28.62 14.13 44.13
CA GLY A 124 -27.23 14.00 44.59
C GLY A 124 -27.03 12.79 45.51
N ILE A 125 -26.58 11.66 44.93
CA ILE A 125 -26.36 10.40 45.67
C ILE A 125 -25.45 10.60 46.89
N LYS A 126 -24.39 11.39 46.74
CA LYS A 126 -23.44 11.69 47.83
C LYS A 126 -24.11 12.44 48.98
N ASP A 127 -24.91 13.46 48.68
CA ASP A 127 -25.52 14.32 49.69
C ASP A 127 -26.63 13.56 50.42
N SER A 128 -27.43 12.80 49.68
CA SER A 128 -28.45 11.89 50.24
C SER A 128 -27.83 10.84 51.16
N LEU A 129 -26.74 10.18 50.73
CA LEU A 129 -26.05 9.20 51.56
C LEU A 129 -25.46 9.82 52.83
N SER A 130 -24.86 11.01 52.71
CA SER A 130 -24.29 11.73 53.85
C SER A 130 -25.37 12.12 54.86
N PHE A 131 -26.52 12.60 54.38
CA PHE A 131 -27.67 12.92 55.23
C PHE A 131 -28.21 11.69 55.98
N VAL A 132 -28.37 10.56 55.29
CA VAL A 132 -28.82 9.30 55.91
C VAL A 132 -27.81 8.81 56.95
N LEU A 133 -26.51 8.91 56.68
CA LEU A 133 -25.45 8.52 57.60
C LEU A 133 -25.48 9.38 58.88
N ASP A 134 -25.57 10.70 58.74
CA ASP A 134 -25.66 11.62 59.87
C ASP A 134 -26.91 11.36 60.72
N LYS A 135 -28.07 11.17 60.08
CA LYS A 135 -29.30 10.83 60.81
C LYS A 135 -29.24 9.48 61.51
N THR A 136 -28.59 8.50 60.90
CA THR A 136 -28.39 7.18 61.53
C THR A 136 -27.45 7.29 62.74
N LYS A 137 -26.42 8.13 62.66
CA LYS A 137 -25.50 8.41 63.77
C LYS A 137 -26.19 9.12 64.93
N ASP A 138 -27.03 10.12 64.63
CA ASP A 138 -27.86 10.82 65.62
C ASP A 138 -28.81 9.83 66.30
N LEU A 139 -29.48 8.99 65.53
CA LEU A 139 -30.40 7.97 66.04
C LEU A 139 -29.69 6.93 66.90
N MET A 140 -28.53 6.43 66.47
CA MET A 140 -27.73 5.46 67.23
C MET A 140 -27.24 6.07 68.56
N SER A 141 -26.86 7.34 68.56
CA SER A 141 -26.48 8.06 69.78
C SER A 141 -27.67 8.24 70.73
N ALA A 142 -28.87 8.52 70.20
CA ALA A 142 -30.08 8.60 70.99
C ALA A 142 -30.51 7.24 71.58
N VAL A 143 -30.40 6.16 70.80
CA VAL A 143 -30.72 4.79 71.26
C VAL A 143 -29.74 4.34 72.35
N ASN A 144 -28.44 4.61 72.19
CA ASN A 144 -27.44 4.32 73.23
C ASN A 144 -27.61 5.21 74.48
N GLY A 145 -28.13 6.43 74.31
CA GLY A 145 -28.53 7.30 75.42
C GLY A 145 -29.72 6.73 76.22
N LEU A 146 -30.71 6.15 75.53
CA LEU A 146 -31.85 5.49 76.15
C LEU A 146 -31.46 4.17 76.85
N GLU A 147 -30.40 3.50 76.39
CA GLU A 147 -29.85 2.30 77.02
C GLU A 147 -29.02 2.61 78.28
N SER A 148 -28.59 3.87 78.47
CA SER A 148 -27.79 4.33 79.61
C SER A 148 -28.58 5.13 80.67
N GLU A 149 -29.88 5.39 80.46
CA GLU A 149 -30.77 5.83 81.55
C GLU A 149 -31.10 4.63 82.47
N PRO A 150 -30.79 4.72 83.79
CA PRO A 150 -31.08 3.63 84.72
C PRO A 150 -32.60 3.50 84.89
N LYS A 151 -33.10 2.25 84.84
CA LYS A 151 -34.47 1.88 85.21
C LYS A 151 -34.89 2.65 86.47
N GLY A 152 -35.84 3.56 86.30
CA GLY A 152 -36.48 4.31 87.38
C GLY A 152 -37.02 3.35 88.44
N ASN A 153 -36.35 3.38 89.59
CA ASN A 153 -36.71 2.70 90.82
C ASN A 153 -37.90 3.43 91.44
N THR A 154 -39.09 2.80 91.50
CA THR A 154 -40.13 3.17 92.47
C THR A 154 -40.75 1.91 93.05
N ASN A 155 -40.15 1.42 94.14
CA ASN A 155 -40.81 0.58 95.13
C ASN A 155 -41.20 1.41 96.35
N SER A 156 -42.26 0.96 97.04
CA SER A 156 -42.70 1.22 98.42
C SER A 156 -43.64 2.44 98.63
N THR A 157 -44.72 2.42 99.45
CA THR A 157 -45.26 1.45 100.42
C THR A 157 -46.60 1.97 100.99
N THR A 158 -47.54 1.05 101.23
CA THR A 158 -48.62 0.96 102.24
C THR A 158 -49.43 2.18 102.73
N GLY A 159 -50.76 2.02 102.65
CA GLY A 159 -51.80 2.67 103.46
C GLY A 159 -53.11 1.93 103.28
#